data_AF-A0A126NRD3-F1
#
_entry.id   AF-A0A126NRD3-F1
#
_cell.length_a   1.000
_cell.length_b   1.000
_cell.length_c   1.000
_cell.angle_alpha   90.00
_cell.angle_beta   90.00
_cell.angle_gamma   90.00
#
_symmetry.space_group_name_H-M   'P 1'
#
loop_
_entity.id
_entity.type
_entity.pdbx_description
1 polymer ?
#
loop_
_entity_poly.entity_id
_entity_poly.type
_entity_poly.pdbx_seq_one_letter_code
_entity_poly.pdbx_strand_id
1 'polypeptide(L)'
;MSGTVHEFAAGQQARLSAKSESPPLPIEKHIVSAALAAERIRALAAQMLLVLQHAPRDAAMVDRLQDDILSAWSDIYDHHGAYRAVIECEGQA
;
A
#
# COMPACT_ATOMS: atom_id res chain seq x y z
N MET A 1 25.04 34.19 -1.85
CA MET A 1 24.16 33.21 -2.51
C MET A 1 23.74 32.19 -1.46
N SER A 2 22.64 32.45 -0.76
CA SER A 2 22.16 31.65 0.36
C SER A 2 20.65 31.51 0.18
N GLY A 3 20.20 30.37 -0.36
CA GLY A 3 18.81 30.20 -0.75
C GLY A 3 18.49 28.81 -1.31
N THR A 4 18.99 27.74 -0.69
CA THR A 4 18.78 26.38 -1.23
C THR A 4 18.33 25.34 -0.20
N VAL A 5 18.44 25.61 1.10
CA VAL A 5 18.08 24.62 2.13
C VAL A 5 16.62 24.75 2.57
N HIS A 6 16.10 25.99 2.66
CA HIS A 6 14.70 26.22 3.03
C HIS A 6 13.71 25.79 1.95
N GLU A 7 14.10 25.87 0.67
CA GLU A 7 13.23 25.53 -0.46
C GLU A 7 13.03 24.01 -0.58
N PHE A 8 14.04 23.22 -0.23
CA PHE A 8 13.95 21.76 -0.18
C PHE A 8 13.06 21.26 0.97
N ALA A 9 13.19 21.86 2.16
CA ALA A 9 12.34 21.52 3.30
C ALA A 9 10.87 21.89 3.03
N ALA A 10 10.62 23.07 2.45
CA ALA A 10 9.27 23.52 2.11
C ALA A 10 8.61 22.62 1.04
N GLY A 11 9.36 22.17 0.04
CA GLY A 11 8.85 21.24 -0.97
C GLY A 11 8.49 19.86 -0.43
N GLN A 12 9.20 19.39 0.60
CA GLN A 12 8.93 18.11 1.27
C GLN A 12 7.75 18.21 2.24
N GLN A 13 7.60 19.35 2.92
CA GLN A 13 6.47 19.64 3.81
C GLN A 13 5.17 19.92 3.03
N ALA A 14 5.24 20.58 1.87
CA ALA A 14 4.10 20.79 1.00
C ALA A 14 3.53 19.49 0.42
N ARG A 15 4.38 18.47 0.19
CA ARG A 15 3.91 17.12 -0.23
C ARG A 15 3.19 16.37 0.90
N LEU A 16 3.55 16.64 2.16
CA LEU A 16 2.87 16.07 3.32
C LEU A 16 1.55 16.79 3.64
N SER A 17 1.45 18.09 3.32
CA SER A 17 0.26 18.91 3.61
C SER A 17 -0.84 18.83 2.53
N ALA A 18 -0.57 18.23 1.37
CA ALA A 18 -1.48 18.24 0.22
C ALA A 18 -2.32 16.96 0.02
N LYS A 19 -2.51 16.13 1.05
CA LYS A 19 -3.40 14.96 0.97
C LYS A 19 -4.18 14.73 2.25
N SER A 20 -5.35 15.36 2.37
CA SER A 20 -6.63 14.66 2.59
C SER A 20 -7.76 15.69 2.74
N GLU A 21 -8.36 16.11 1.63
CA GLU A 21 -9.61 16.91 1.65
C GLU A 21 -10.86 16.06 1.93
N SER A 22 -10.71 14.73 2.00
CA SER A 22 -11.78 13.82 2.38
C SER A 22 -11.59 13.35 3.82
N PRO A 23 -12.66 13.29 4.65
CA PRO A 23 -12.56 12.61 5.93
C PRO A 23 -12.08 11.17 5.67
N PRO A 24 -11.14 10.67 6.49
CA PRO A 24 -10.67 9.30 6.35
C PRO A 24 -11.88 8.36 6.37
N LEU A 25 -11.81 7.29 5.56
CA LEU A 25 -12.84 6.27 5.59
C LEU A 25 -12.99 5.75 7.04
N PRO A 26 -14.18 5.31 7.47
CA PRO A 26 -14.33 4.65 8.76
C PRO A 26 -13.24 3.59 8.94
N ILE A 27 -12.65 3.54 10.12
CA ILE A 27 -11.49 2.69 10.44
C ILE A 27 -11.72 1.22 10.04
N GLU A 28 -12.96 0.76 10.18
CA GLU A 28 -13.41 -0.58 9.79
C GLU A 28 -13.19 -0.87 8.31
N LYS A 29 -13.35 0.14 7.43
CA LYS A 29 -13.13 -0.04 5.99
C LYS A 29 -11.66 -0.27 5.67
N HIS A 30 -10.74 0.38 6.38
CA HIS A 30 -9.30 0.15 6.20
C HIS A 30 -8.91 -1.26 6.66
N ILE A 31 -9.45 -1.72 7.79
CA ILE A 31 -9.24 -3.08 8.31
C ILE A 31 -9.76 -4.12 7.31
N VAL A 32 -11.01 -3.98 6.85
CA VAL A 32 -11.63 -4.91 5.90
C VAL A 32 -10.88 -4.94 4.58
N SER A 33 -10.48 -3.78 4.06
CA SER A 33 -9.76 -3.71 2.77
C SER A 33 -8.36 -4.32 2.86
N ALA A 34 -7.64 -4.09 3.96
CA ALA A 34 -6.35 -4.77 4.21
C ALA A 34 -6.52 -6.29 4.31
N ALA A 35 -7.57 -6.76 4.99
CA ALA A 35 -7.86 -8.19 5.10
C ALA A 35 -8.18 -8.83 3.73
N LEU A 36 -8.96 -8.14 2.89
CA LEU A 36 -9.26 -8.60 1.52
C LEU A 36 -8.00 -8.63 0.64
N ALA A 37 -7.12 -7.64 0.75
CA ALA A 37 -5.84 -7.63 0.04
C ALA A 37 -4.92 -8.78 0.50
N ALA A 38 -4.89 -9.08 1.80
CA ALA A 38 -4.15 -10.23 2.33
C ALA A 38 -4.70 -11.58 1.80
N GLU A 39 -6.02 -11.72 1.74
CA GLU A 39 -6.66 -12.91 1.17
C GLU A 39 -6.36 -13.04 -0.33
N ARG A 40 -6.31 -11.93 -1.07
CA ARG A 40 -5.87 -11.90 -2.48
C ARG A 40 -4.44 -12.41 -2.62
N ILE A 41 -3.51 -11.98 -1.75
CA ILE A 41 -2.12 -12.49 -1.76
C ILE A 41 -2.10 -14.01 -1.53
N ARG A 42 -2.89 -14.51 -0.56
CA ARG A 42 -2.99 -15.95 -0.29
C ARG A 42 -3.43 -16.72 -1.54
N ALA A 43 -4.44 -16.21 -2.26
CA ALA A 43 -4.92 -16.82 -3.50
C ALA A 43 -3.87 -16.78 -4.63
N LEU A 44 -3.19 -15.64 -4.82
CA LEU A 44 -2.13 -15.49 -5.83
C LEU A 44 -0.93 -16.38 -5.54
N ALA A 45 -0.52 -16.51 -4.27
CA ALA A 45 0.56 -17.39 -3.87
C ALA A 45 0.23 -18.87 -4.17
N ALA A 46 -1.02 -19.29 -3.92
CA ALA A 46 -1.47 -20.63 -4.30
C ALA A 46 -1.42 -20.87 -5.82
N GLN A 47 -1.82 -19.86 -6.62
CA GLN A 47 -1.70 -19.94 -8.08
C GLN A 47 -0.23 -20.02 -8.52
N MET A 48 0.65 -19.22 -7.92
CA MET A 48 2.09 -19.24 -8.21
C MET A 48 2.70 -20.61 -7.91
N LEU A 49 2.31 -21.25 -6.79
CA LEU A 49 2.73 -22.62 -6.49
C LEU A 49 2.29 -23.62 -7.57
N LEU A 50 1.06 -23.52 -8.07
CA LEU A 50 0.57 -24.39 -9.15
C LEU A 50 1.36 -24.17 -10.45
N VAL A 51 1.65 -22.92 -10.81
CA VAL A 51 2.48 -22.61 -11.99
C VAL A 51 3.88 -23.19 -11.83
N LEU A 52 4.51 -23.03 -10.66
CA LEU A 52 5.83 -23.59 -10.40
C LEU A 52 5.85 -25.13 -10.44
N GLN A 53 4.75 -25.79 -10.06
CA GLN A 53 4.64 -27.25 -10.10
C GLN A 53 4.39 -27.80 -11.50
N HIS A 54 3.52 -27.15 -12.28
CA HIS A 54 3.00 -27.72 -13.52
C HIS A 54 3.50 -27.03 -14.80
N ALA A 55 3.93 -25.77 -14.70
CA ALA A 55 4.40 -24.97 -15.82
C ALA A 55 5.64 -24.11 -15.43
N PRO A 56 6.72 -24.70 -14.89
CA PRO A 56 7.87 -23.94 -14.36
C PRO A 56 8.64 -23.12 -15.39
N ARG A 57 8.39 -23.34 -16.69
CA ARG A 57 9.01 -22.58 -17.78
C ARG A 57 8.19 -21.36 -18.22
N ASP A 58 6.99 -21.18 -17.68
CA ASP A 58 6.14 -20.03 -17.97
C ASP A 58 6.55 -18.82 -17.11
N ALA A 59 7.74 -18.28 -17.40
CA ALA A 59 8.30 -17.14 -16.69
C ALA A 59 7.37 -15.91 -16.74
N ALA A 60 6.71 -15.68 -17.88
CA ALA A 60 5.78 -14.57 -18.04
C ALA A 60 4.54 -14.68 -17.14
N MET A 61 4.08 -15.90 -16.83
CA MET A 61 3.02 -16.08 -15.83
C MET A 61 3.53 -15.86 -14.41
N VAL A 62 4.74 -16.36 -14.09
CA VAL A 62 5.36 -16.17 -12.77
C VAL A 62 5.60 -14.68 -12.48
N ASP A 63 6.14 -13.94 -13.43
CA ASP A 63 6.41 -12.50 -13.29
C ASP A 63 5.11 -11.72 -13.04
N ARG A 64 4.04 -12.03 -13.80
CA ARG A 64 2.72 -11.40 -13.60
C ARG A 64 2.14 -11.67 -12.22
N LEU A 65 2.22 -12.93 -11.76
CA LEU A 65 1.74 -13.29 -10.42
C LEU A 65 2.56 -12.59 -9.33
N GLN A 66 3.86 -12.43 -9.52
CA GLN A 66 4.72 -11.69 -8.60
C GLN A 66 4.33 -10.20 -8.55
N ASP A 67 4.15 -9.56 -9.70
CA ASP A 67 3.71 -8.16 -9.76
C ASP A 67 2.34 -7.97 -9.09
N ASP A 68 1.40 -8.88 -9.33
CA ASP A 68 0.07 -8.86 -8.68
C ASP A 68 0.15 -9.02 -7.15
N ILE A 69 1.05 -9.89 -6.67
CA ILE A 69 1.31 -10.06 -5.23
C ILE A 69 1.88 -8.78 -4.63
N LEU A 70 2.86 -8.16 -5.30
CA LEU A 70 3.48 -6.92 -4.84
C LEU A 70 2.48 -5.75 -4.82
N SER A 71 1.62 -5.67 -5.82
CA SER A 71 0.53 -4.68 -5.84
C SER A 71 -0.42 -4.89 -4.66
N ALA A 72 -0.88 -6.12 -4.41
CA ALA A 72 -1.76 -6.40 -3.27
C ALA A 72 -1.07 -6.15 -1.93
N TRP A 73 0.25 -6.38 -1.84
CA TRP A 73 1.03 -6.04 -0.65
C TRP A 73 1.10 -4.52 -0.42
N SER A 74 1.25 -3.73 -1.49
CA SER A 74 1.18 -2.27 -1.41
C SER A 74 -0.19 -1.82 -0.88
N ASP A 75 -1.28 -2.42 -1.35
CA ASP A 75 -2.64 -2.08 -0.88
C ASP A 75 -2.79 -2.32 0.63
N ILE A 76 -2.22 -3.40 1.17
CA ILE A 76 -2.19 -3.66 2.62
C ILE A 76 -1.44 -2.55 3.35
N TYR A 77 -0.27 -2.16 2.84
CA TYR A 77 0.56 -1.13 3.45
C TYR A 77 -0.16 0.22 3.48
N ASP A 78 -0.81 0.60 2.38
CA ASP A 78 -1.56 1.85 2.27
C ASP A 78 -2.75 1.88 3.25
N HIS A 79 -3.49 0.78 3.36
CA HIS A 79 -4.59 0.66 4.32
C HIS A 79 -4.11 0.65 5.77
N HIS A 80 -2.98 0.00 6.06
CA HIS A 80 -2.36 0.05 7.39
C HIS A 80 -1.89 1.47 7.74
N GLY A 81 -1.29 2.20 6.80
CA GLY A 81 -0.90 3.60 6.98
C GLY A 81 -2.11 4.49 7.28
N ALA A 82 -3.20 4.34 6.53
CA ALA A 82 -4.44 5.07 6.75
C ALA A 82 -5.08 4.73 8.11
N TYR A 83 -5.11 3.45 8.48
CA TYR A 83 -5.57 2.98 9.80
C TYR A 83 -4.80 3.66 10.94
N ARG A 84 -3.46 3.69 10.85
CA ARG A 84 -2.62 4.36 11.84
C ARG A 84 -2.88 5.86 11.92
N ALA A 85 -3.03 6.52 10.78
CA ALA A 85 -3.33 7.95 10.73
C ALA A 85 -4.64 8.27 11.47
N VAL A 86 -5.68 7.42 11.34
CA VAL A 86 -6.94 7.60 12.07
C VAL A 86 -6.72 7.51 13.59
N ILE A 87 -6.02 6.47 14.07
CA ILE A 87 -5.76 6.28 15.51
C ILE A 87 -4.88 7.40 16.09
N GLU A 88 -3.87 7.84 15.34
CA GLU A 88 -2.93 8.87 15.80
C GLU A 88 -3.58 10.27 15.80
N CYS A 89 -4.50 10.55 14.88
CA CYS A 89 -5.26 11.80 14.85
C CYS A 89 -6.27 11.94 16.01
N GLU A 90 -6.77 10.84 16.58
CA GLU A 90 -7.59 10.87 17.81
C GLU A 90 -6.79 11.28 19.08
N GLY A 91 -5.47 11.48 18.97
CA GLY A 91 -4.62 12.07 20.01
C GLY A 91 -4.25 13.55 19.82
N GLN A 92 -4.77 14.21 18.77
CA GLN A 92 -4.47 15.62 18.44
C GLN A 92 -5.69 16.55 18.45
N ALA A 93 -6.82 16.12 19.03
CA ALA A 93 -8.01 16.95 19.22
C ALA A 93 -8.05 17.61 20.60
#